data_AF-A0AAV9TMM5-F1
#
_entry.id   AF-A0AAV9TMM5-F1
#
_cell.length_a   1.000
_cell.length_b   1.000
_cell.length_c   1.000
_cell.angle_alpha   90.00
_cell.angle_beta   90.00
_cell.angle_gamma   90.00
#
_symmetry.space_group_name_H-M   'P 1'
#
loop_
_entity.id
_entity.type
_entity.pdbx_description
1 polymer ?
#
loop_
_entity_poly.entity_id
_entity_poly.type
_entity_poly.pdbx_seq_one_letter_code
_entity_poly.pdbx_strand_id
1 'polypeptide(L)'
;MDITKFVVSGRDAALLYGDYGTYQNQLAKKLLNSRKKLGIATRNRGKFSKKGEVTAAQIAENHEYIHLLLLTSERAWANAMAIKSSHASDAKGVTGKTRSHIVSRLEKAAKTAELLVELLLKSAAGATLNDKLESRAYSAQIRGAAQFENQHWEPSLKSYAVARVVYSAMATSTKGDIFKDLLSDTIDPSIRYAAYQLKTPRTIPIPAIARRAFPQSDTSLVQQINELDPTLLKQAQVETAKQGEGVEKAPKTLTWRSREVKIEDAAISLAWGRVEEAKSKLSERWPSLVNAEPRDVAAAYDDILEATQDAADATKEAIDELRSEGVSQSDSRMQSLQITRTAVNYEMISWRIGRNRVLTGSDDGLVENYNSSRKKPAKEESGKKSKEEKPGRKAAKLKELVALYEGTLQSLEAARELPGVANDEALAEQLASAAESLSIARSHAVIGNIVNALALIKHATGEAQGAASTLADGLEAKPNLPRNIEVSGKDAKSLESFLQGELQRYRALVHLSNLLRESDSNEDDTKSIPLIERLREYPSGGIDLANLVNIPPKLSAVPVKPIFLDVAWNYIDYPGKGPQENEPPSTPQQITQGESKSQPQKKGWFGFGR
;
A
#
# COMPACT_ATOMS: atom_id res chain seq x y z
N MET A 1 21.97 -40.66 10.86
CA MET A 1 21.55 -41.59 9.79
C MET A 1 20.42 -40.89 9.07
N ASP A 2 20.68 -40.35 7.88
CA ASP A 2 19.72 -39.43 7.26
C ASP A 2 18.67 -40.23 6.45
N ILE A 3 17.70 -40.82 7.15
CA ILE A 3 16.67 -41.70 6.59
C ILE A 3 15.86 -40.94 5.53
N THR A 4 15.41 -39.76 5.89
CA THR A 4 14.59 -38.90 5.02
C THR A 4 15.36 -38.46 3.79
N LYS A 5 16.59 -37.98 3.98
CA LYS A 5 17.50 -37.59 2.89
C LYS A 5 17.78 -38.76 1.95
N PHE A 6 18.01 -39.96 2.47
CA PHE A 6 18.21 -41.17 1.65
C PHE A 6 16.98 -41.49 0.80
N VAL A 7 15.78 -41.38 1.39
CA VAL A 7 14.51 -41.62 0.68
C VAL A 7 14.24 -40.55 -0.36
N VAL A 8 14.31 -39.27 0.01
CA VAL A 8 13.99 -38.14 -0.89
C VAL A 8 14.99 -38.07 -2.04
N SER A 9 16.30 -38.12 -1.77
CA SER A 9 17.32 -38.17 -2.84
C SER A 9 17.17 -39.40 -3.74
N GLY A 10 16.74 -40.54 -3.18
CA GLY A 10 16.44 -41.75 -3.94
C GLY A 10 15.26 -41.57 -4.90
N ARG A 11 14.20 -40.87 -4.45
CA ARG A 11 13.03 -40.53 -5.25
C ARG A 11 13.38 -39.51 -6.32
N ASP A 12 14.04 -38.42 -5.96
CA ASP A 12 14.40 -37.35 -6.90
C ASP A 12 15.29 -37.88 -8.03
N ALA A 13 16.34 -38.65 -7.70
CA ALA A 13 17.23 -39.22 -8.70
C ALA A 13 16.53 -40.19 -9.67
N ALA A 14 15.47 -40.86 -9.24
CA ALA A 14 14.74 -41.80 -10.07
C ALA A 14 13.60 -41.14 -10.86
N LEU A 15 12.95 -40.12 -10.29
CA LEU A 15 11.84 -39.40 -10.90
C LEU A 15 12.28 -38.28 -11.85
N LEU A 16 13.54 -37.84 -11.78
CA LEU A 16 14.06 -36.78 -12.65
C LEU A 16 14.16 -37.20 -14.13
N TYR A 17 14.45 -38.48 -14.41
CA TYR A 17 14.55 -39.00 -15.77
C TYR A 17 13.68 -40.24 -16.03
N GLY A 18 12.80 -40.60 -15.09
CA GLY A 18 12.01 -41.83 -15.20
C GLY A 18 10.77 -41.84 -14.33
N ASP A 19 10.08 -42.99 -14.33
CA ASP A 19 8.81 -43.17 -13.63
C ASP A 19 8.96 -44.01 -12.35
N TYR A 20 7.91 -44.09 -11.54
CA TYR A 20 7.84 -44.95 -10.36
C TYR A 20 8.17 -46.43 -10.64
N GLY A 21 7.86 -46.94 -11.83
CA GLY A 21 8.24 -48.29 -12.25
C GLY A 21 9.76 -48.47 -12.41
N THR A 22 10.46 -47.45 -12.91
CA THR A 22 11.92 -47.45 -13.00
C THR A 22 12.54 -47.41 -11.60
N TYR A 23 11.99 -46.57 -10.70
CA TYR A 23 12.41 -46.50 -9.31
C TYR A 23 12.25 -47.84 -8.60
N GLN A 24 11.11 -48.53 -8.76
CA GLN A 24 10.87 -49.86 -8.21
C GLN A 24 11.95 -50.87 -8.66
N ASN A 25 12.33 -50.86 -9.94
CA ASN A 25 13.35 -51.76 -10.49
C ASN A 25 14.75 -51.44 -9.95
N GLN A 26 15.09 -50.15 -9.82
CA GLN A 26 16.35 -49.72 -9.20
C GLN A 26 16.42 -50.17 -7.73
N LEU A 27 15.33 -49.97 -6.97
CA LEU A 27 15.23 -50.41 -5.58
C LEU A 27 15.32 -51.93 -5.45
N ALA A 28 14.75 -52.71 -6.38
CA ALA A 28 14.88 -54.16 -6.38
C ALA A 28 16.35 -54.61 -6.56
N LYS A 29 17.12 -53.93 -7.42
CA LYS A 29 18.56 -54.18 -7.60
C LYS A 29 19.35 -53.78 -6.35
N LYS A 30 19.10 -52.59 -5.78
CA LYS A 30 19.74 -52.12 -4.53
C LYS A 30 19.43 -53.07 -3.36
N LEU A 31 18.20 -53.53 -3.24
CA LEU A 31 17.77 -54.48 -2.22
C LEU A 31 18.46 -55.84 -2.37
N LEU A 32 18.65 -56.32 -3.60
CA LEU A 32 19.42 -57.54 -3.86
C LEU A 32 20.88 -57.39 -3.45
N ASN A 33 21.50 -56.24 -3.73
CA ASN A 33 22.88 -55.96 -3.35
C ASN A 33 23.04 -55.88 -1.82
N SER A 34 22.13 -55.19 -1.12
CA SER A 34 22.11 -55.16 0.35
C SER A 34 21.96 -56.56 0.94
N ARG A 35 21.07 -57.40 0.39
CA ARG A 35 20.93 -58.81 0.80
C ARG A 35 22.19 -59.65 0.55
N LYS A 36 22.95 -59.38 -0.51
CA LYS A 36 24.23 -60.06 -0.78
C LYS A 36 25.29 -59.63 0.23
N LYS A 37 25.41 -58.32 0.51
CA LYS A 37 26.34 -57.78 1.53
C LYS A 37 26.09 -58.38 2.91
N LEU A 38 24.82 -58.53 3.28
CA LEU A 38 24.41 -59.10 4.57
C LEU A 38 24.40 -60.64 4.60
N GLY A 39 24.75 -61.33 3.50
CA GLY A 39 24.67 -62.79 3.42
C GLY A 39 23.24 -63.37 3.52
N ILE A 40 22.21 -62.53 3.39
CA ILE A 40 20.79 -62.91 3.49
C ILE A 40 20.27 -63.42 2.15
N ALA A 41 20.91 -63.10 1.03
CA ALA A 41 20.46 -63.46 -0.31
C ALA A 41 20.11 -64.96 -0.44
N THR A 42 18.94 -65.24 -1.01
CA THR A 42 18.52 -66.59 -1.38
C THR A 42 19.31 -67.03 -2.60
N ARG A 43 19.93 -68.22 -2.55
CA ARG A 43 20.65 -68.80 -3.68
C ARG A 43 19.70 -68.94 -4.87
N ASN A 44 20.18 -68.66 -6.07
CA ASN A 44 19.40 -68.81 -7.30
C ASN A 44 18.88 -70.26 -7.40
N ARG A 45 17.55 -70.44 -7.54
CA ARG A 45 16.83 -71.74 -7.51
C ARG A 45 16.89 -72.53 -6.18
N GLY A 46 17.30 -71.92 -5.06
CA GLY A 46 17.20 -72.54 -3.74
C GLY A 46 15.78 -72.50 -3.16
N LYS A 47 15.45 -73.43 -2.26
CA LYS A 47 14.19 -73.37 -1.48
C LYS A 47 14.16 -72.07 -0.67
N PHE A 48 13.02 -71.38 -0.67
CA PHE A 48 12.84 -70.18 0.13
C PHE A 48 12.86 -70.52 1.62
N SER A 49 13.80 -69.95 2.37
CA SER A 49 13.78 -69.93 3.83
C SER A 49 13.54 -68.50 4.31
N LYS A 50 12.59 -68.32 5.23
CA LYS A 50 12.42 -67.03 5.93
C LYS A 50 13.62 -66.89 6.87
N LYS A 51 14.72 -66.27 6.40
CA LYS A 51 15.82 -65.85 7.28
C LYS A 51 15.27 -64.88 8.33
N GLY A 52 15.75 -65.02 9.56
CA GLY A 52 15.18 -64.41 10.77
C GLY A 52 14.90 -62.91 10.65
N GLU A 53 13.93 -62.45 11.43
CA GLU A 53 13.57 -61.03 11.51
C GLU A 53 14.74 -60.21 12.03
N VAL A 54 14.92 -59.00 11.48
CA VAL A 54 16.04 -58.11 11.83
C VAL A 54 15.95 -57.75 13.32
N THR A 55 17.04 -57.91 14.05
CA THR A 55 17.10 -57.59 15.49
C THR A 55 17.79 -56.25 15.75
N ALA A 56 17.50 -55.62 16.89
CA ALA A 56 18.10 -54.32 17.25
C ALA A 56 19.63 -54.39 17.41
N ALA A 57 20.17 -55.53 17.86
CA ALA A 57 21.62 -55.74 17.96
C ALA A 57 22.31 -55.75 16.58
N GLN A 58 21.66 -56.32 15.56
CA GLN A 58 22.18 -56.32 14.19
C GLN A 58 22.25 -54.93 13.57
N ILE A 59 21.34 -54.02 13.98
CA ILE A 59 21.35 -52.64 13.51
C ILE A 59 22.55 -51.87 14.09
N ALA A 60 22.87 -52.09 15.36
CA ALA A 60 24.05 -51.48 15.99
C ALA A 60 25.36 -52.00 15.39
N GLU A 61 25.41 -53.27 14.97
CA GLU A 61 26.58 -53.86 14.33
C GLU A 61 26.74 -53.40 12.87
N ASN A 62 25.65 -53.32 12.11
CA ASN A 62 25.70 -52.95 10.70
C ASN A 62 24.51 -52.09 10.24
N HIS A 63 24.82 -50.87 9.81
CA HIS A 63 23.86 -49.89 9.31
C HIS A 63 23.11 -50.33 8.03
N GLU A 64 23.66 -51.30 7.28
CA GLU A 64 23.01 -51.87 6.09
C GLU A 64 21.68 -52.57 6.40
N TYR A 65 21.45 -53.02 7.64
CA TYR A 65 20.14 -53.55 8.06
C TYR A 65 19.03 -52.49 8.04
N ILE A 66 19.35 -51.22 8.31
CA ILE A 66 18.41 -50.11 8.17
C ILE A 66 18.11 -49.88 6.69
N HIS A 67 19.14 -49.80 5.84
CA HIS A 67 18.96 -49.67 4.39
C HIS A 67 18.14 -50.83 3.80
N LEU A 68 18.30 -52.05 4.31
CA LEU A 68 17.49 -53.20 3.90
C LEU A 68 15.99 -52.97 4.17
N LEU A 69 15.64 -52.46 5.36
CA LEU A 69 14.27 -52.15 5.74
C LEU A 69 13.70 -50.98 4.91
N LEU A 70 14.46 -49.90 4.77
CA LEU A 70 14.08 -48.73 3.97
C LEU A 70 13.90 -49.06 2.48
N LEU A 71 14.82 -49.83 1.88
CA LEU A 71 14.69 -50.28 0.50
C LEU A 71 13.48 -51.22 0.32
N THR A 72 13.11 -51.96 1.37
CA THR A 72 11.92 -52.83 1.33
C THR A 72 10.63 -52.01 1.40
N SER A 73 10.56 -50.99 2.26
CA SER A 73 9.41 -50.08 2.36
C SER A 73 9.27 -49.24 1.09
N GLU A 74 10.35 -48.61 0.63
CA GLU A 74 10.36 -47.78 -0.58
C GLU A 74 9.99 -48.58 -1.83
N ARG A 75 10.41 -49.84 -1.94
CA ARG A 75 10.04 -50.67 -3.10
C ARG A 75 8.54 -50.99 -3.12
N ALA A 76 7.95 -51.19 -1.94
CA ALA A 76 6.51 -51.41 -1.83
C ALA A 76 5.72 -50.11 -2.11
N TRP A 77 6.22 -48.97 -1.64
CA TRP A 77 5.68 -47.64 -1.95
C TRP A 77 5.76 -47.32 -3.45
N ALA A 78 6.92 -47.52 -4.08
CA ALA A 78 7.13 -47.29 -5.51
C ALA A 78 6.20 -48.14 -6.38
N ASN A 79 5.94 -49.39 -5.98
CA ASN A 79 4.99 -50.26 -6.67
C ASN A 79 3.55 -49.71 -6.55
N ALA A 80 3.13 -49.28 -5.36
CA ALA A 80 1.83 -48.62 -5.19
C ALA A 80 1.69 -47.36 -6.06
N MET A 81 2.72 -46.51 -6.08
CA MET A 81 2.73 -45.29 -6.89
C MET A 81 2.76 -45.58 -8.39
N ALA A 82 3.48 -46.61 -8.84
CA ALA A 82 3.49 -47.03 -10.24
C ALA A 82 2.12 -47.51 -10.73
N ILE A 83 1.40 -48.27 -9.89
CA ILE A 83 0.01 -48.67 -10.18
C ILE A 83 -0.91 -47.44 -10.16
N LYS A 84 -0.72 -46.52 -9.23
CA LYS A 84 -1.52 -45.29 -9.16
C LYS A 84 -1.31 -44.42 -10.40
N SER A 85 -0.07 -44.22 -10.84
CA SER A 85 0.25 -43.41 -12.01
C SER A 85 -0.23 -44.06 -13.31
N SER A 86 -0.19 -45.39 -13.43
CA SER A 86 -0.71 -46.08 -14.62
C SER A 86 -2.22 -45.93 -14.82
N HIS A 87 -2.96 -45.67 -13.73
CA HIS A 87 -4.41 -45.47 -13.76
C HIS A 87 -4.83 -44.00 -13.67
N ALA A 88 -3.89 -43.05 -13.73
CA ALA A 88 -4.19 -41.62 -13.70
C ALA A 88 -4.88 -41.13 -14.98
N SER A 89 -4.65 -41.79 -16.13
CA SER A 89 -5.25 -41.45 -17.43
C SER A 89 -6.59 -42.15 -17.71
N ASP A 90 -7.02 -43.09 -16.86
CA ASP A 90 -8.24 -43.85 -17.09
C ASP A 90 -9.49 -43.01 -16.77
N ALA A 91 -10.35 -42.80 -17.77
CA ALA A 91 -11.58 -42.00 -17.63
C ALA A 91 -12.58 -42.52 -16.58
N LYS A 92 -12.45 -43.80 -16.17
CA LYS A 92 -13.29 -44.43 -15.13
C LYS A 92 -12.65 -44.39 -13.72
N GLY A 93 -11.49 -43.75 -13.59
CA GLY A 93 -10.71 -43.69 -12.36
C GLY A 93 -10.15 -45.07 -11.91
N VAL A 94 -9.54 -45.08 -10.73
CA VAL A 94 -8.96 -46.30 -10.14
C VAL A 94 -10.07 -47.25 -9.67
N THR A 95 -10.14 -48.45 -10.25
CA THR A 95 -11.11 -49.48 -9.84
C THR A 95 -10.91 -49.90 -8.37
N GLY A 96 -11.98 -50.35 -7.69
CA GLY A 96 -11.90 -50.78 -6.29
C GLY A 96 -10.90 -51.92 -6.04
N LYS A 97 -10.77 -52.87 -6.98
CA LYS A 97 -9.80 -53.96 -6.91
C LYS A 97 -8.36 -53.45 -7.02
N THR A 98 -8.10 -52.54 -7.95
CA THR A 98 -6.79 -51.89 -8.09
C THR A 98 -6.45 -51.07 -6.84
N ARG A 99 -7.41 -50.29 -6.32
CA ARG A 99 -7.23 -49.50 -5.09
C ARG A 99 -6.88 -50.40 -3.91
N SER A 100 -7.58 -51.51 -3.72
CA SER A 100 -7.26 -52.49 -2.69
C SER A 100 -5.83 -53.03 -2.83
N HIS A 101 -5.36 -53.27 -4.05
CA HIS A 101 -3.97 -53.67 -4.29
C HIS A 101 -2.97 -52.54 -3.97
N ILE A 102 -3.26 -51.29 -4.32
CA ILE A 102 -2.45 -50.11 -3.94
C ILE A 102 -2.35 -50.00 -2.41
N VAL A 103 -3.49 -50.04 -1.71
CA VAL A 103 -3.56 -49.99 -0.25
C VAL A 103 -2.76 -51.14 0.38
N SER A 104 -2.89 -52.37 -0.12
CA SER A 104 -2.13 -53.52 0.38
C SER A 104 -0.61 -53.33 0.26
N ARG A 105 -0.14 -52.69 -0.82
CA ARG A 105 1.28 -52.37 -1.02
C ARG A 105 1.75 -51.26 -0.07
N LEU A 106 0.94 -50.22 0.14
CA LEU A 106 1.25 -49.13 1.08
C LEU A 106 1.20 -49.60 2.53
N GLU A 107 0.25 -50.45 2.92
CA GLU A 107 0.21 -51.06 4.25
C GLU A 107 1.42 -51.95 4.51
N LYS A 108 1.88 -52.69 3.48
CA LYS A 108 3.12 -53.44 3.59
C LYS A 108 4.32 -52.52 3.81
N ALA A 109 4.38 -51.39 3.10
CA ALA A 109 5.42 -50.38 3.29
C ALA A 109 5.37 -49.78 4.71
N ALA A 110 4.18 -49.45 5.20
CA ALA A 110 3.95 -48.91 6.53
C ALA A 110 4.40 -49.91 7.62
N LYS A 111 3.99 -51.17 7.54
CA LYS A 111 4.41 -52.23 8.48
C LYS A 111 5.93 -52.40 8.54
N THR A 112 6.61 -52.31 7.40
CA THR A 112 8.08 -52.38 7.38
C THR A 112 8.74 -51.15 7.99
N ALA A 113 8.14 -49.96 7.85
CA ALA A 113 8.63 -48.73 8.47
C ALA A 113 8.32 -48.69 9.98
N GLU A 114 7.16 -49.18 10.41
CA GLU A 114 6.79 -49.36 11.82
C GLU A 114 7.76 -50.32 12.51
N LEU A 115 8.10 -51.44 11.87
CA LEU A 115 9.12 -52.36 12.38
C LEU A 115 10.48 -51.68 12.53
N LEU A 116 10.88 -50.80 11.59
CA LEU A 116 12.10 -50.01 11.73
C LEU A 116 12.06 -49.10 12.96
N VAL A 117 10.94 -48.42 13.19
CA VAL A 117 10.73 -47.56 14.37
C VAL A 117 10.82 -48.38 15.65
N GLU A 118 10.13 -49.52 15.74
CA GLU A 118 10.18 -50.42 16.91
C GLU A 118 11.60 -50.89 17.22
N LEU A 119 12.41 -51.15 16.20
CA LEU A 119 13.80 -51.54 16.38
C LEU A 119 14.70 -50.38 16.83
N LEU A 120 14.50 -49.17 16.30
CA LEU A 120 15.28 -47.98 16.68
C LEU A 120 14.91 -47.42 18.06
N LEU A 121 13.68 -47.67 18.53
CA LEU A 121 13.25 -47.29 19.88
C LEU A 121 13.91 -48.15 20.97
N LYS A 122 14.32 -49.39 20.66
CA LYS A 122 15.04 -50.26 21.60
C LYS A 122 16.44 -49.67 21.88
N SER A 123 16.84 -49.58 23.14
CA SER A 123 18.13 -48.98 23.53
C SER A 123 19.33 -49.68 22.89
N ALA A 124 19.19 -50.96 22.55
CA ALA A 124 20.21 -51.79 21.91
C ALA A 124 20.63 -51.32 20.50
N ALA A 125 19.87 -50.44 19.84
CA ALA A 125 20.18 -49.99 18.47
C ALA A 125 21.17 -48.81 18.40
N GLY A 126 21.47 -48.13 19.52
CA GLY A 126 22.43 -47.02 19.54
C GLY A 126 22.04 -45.76 18.73
N ALA A 127 20.78 -45.64 18.31
CA ALA A 127 20.31 -44.57 17.43
C ALA A 127 20.21 -43.20 18.12
N THR A 128 20.55 -42.14 17.39
CA THR A 128 20.42 -40.75 17.88
C THR A 128 18.94 -40.35 18.01
N LEU A 129 18.67 -39.29 18.79
CA LEU A 129 17.31 -38.74 18.93
C LEU A 129 16.71 -38.35 17.57
N ASN A 130 17.52 -37.72 16.71
CA ASN A 130 17.12 -37.33 15.35
C ASN A 130 16.74 -38.54 14.49
N ASP A 131 17.53 -39.62 14.55
CA ASP A 131 17.24 -40.84 13.77
C ASP A 131 15.92 -41.50 14.21
N LYS A 132 15.62 -41.49 15.52
CA LYS A 132 14.36 -41.99 16.07
C LYS A 132 13.19 -41.15 15.57
N LEU A 133 13.31 -39.83 15.59
CA LEU A 133 12.27 -38.91 15.11
C LEU A 133 12.09 -38.99 13.59
N GLU A 134 13.15 -39.05 12.80
CA GLU A 134 13.07 -39.24 11.34
C GLU A 134 12.38 -40.55 10.97
N SER A 135 12.77 -41.65 11.62
CA SER A 135 12.17 -42.96 11.35
C SER A 135 10.66 -42.94 11.64
N ARG A 136 10.25 -42.25 12.71
CA ARG A 136 8.85 -42.12 13.10
C ARG A 136 8.07 -41.22 12.16
N ALA A 137 8.65 -40.12 11.70
CA ALA A 137 8.04 -39.24 10.72
C ALA A 137 7.87 -39.94 9.36
N TYR A 138 8.87 -40.70 8.91
CA TYR A 138 8.79 -41.51 7.69
C TYR A 138 7.70 -42.60 7.80
N SER A 139 7.67 -43.33 8.91
CA SER A 139 6.61 -44.31 9.21
C SER A 139 5.22 -43.66 9.16
N ALA A 140 5.04 -42.52 9.82
CA ALA A 140 3.78 -41.79 9.87
C ALA A 140 3.36 -41.26 8.48
N GLN A 141 4.31 -40.80 7.65
CA GLN A 141 4.05 -40.39 6.27
C GLN A 141 3.53 -41.55 5.41
N ILE A 142 4.19 -42.70 5.45
CA ILE A 142 3.78 -43.88 4.66
C ILE A 142 2.45 -44.45 5.18
N ARG A 143 2.22 -44.43 6.51
CA ARG A 143 0.97 -44.86 7.11
C ARG A 143 -0.19 -43.92 6.73
N GLY A 144 0.07 -42.61 6.74
CA GLY A 144 -0.84 -41.58 6.24
C GLY A 144 -1.22 -41.82 4.79
N ALA A 145 -0.24 -42.10 3.92
CA ALA A 145 -0.50 -42.43 2.51
C ALA A 145 -1.37 -43.68 2.34
N ALA A 146 -1.13 -44.74 3.12
CA ALA A 146 -1.96 -45.94 3.07
C ALA A 146 -3.43 -45.68 3.46
N GLN A 147 -3.65 -44.89 4.53
CA GLN A 147 -4.98 -44.55 5.02
C GLN A 147 -5.70 -43.56 4.08
N PHE A 148 -4.95 -42.64 3.47
CA PHE A 148 -5.44 -41.70 2.47
C PHE A 148 -6.00 -42.43 1.24
N GLU A 149 -5.24 -43.38 0.67
CA GLU A 149 -5.71 -44.20 -0.46
C GLU A 149 -6.90 -45.10 -0.08
N ASN A 150 -7.00 -45.49 1.20
CA ASN A 150 -8.15 -46.22 1.73
C ASN A 150 -9.35 -45.32 2.09
N GLN A 151 -9.29 -44.01 1.79
CA GLN A 151 -10.33 -43.01 2.09
C GLN A 151 -10.70 -42.90 3.59
N HIS A 152 -9.81 -43.35 4.48
CA HIS A 152 -9.98 -43.19 5.92
C HIS A 152 -9.35 -41.86 6.35
N TRP A 153 -10.10 -40.77 6.17
CA TRP A 153 -9.59 -39.40 6.30
C TRP A 153 -9.12 -39.06 7.72
N GLU A 154 -9.84 -39.47 8.76
CA GLU A 154 -9.49 -39.13 10.15
C GLU A 154 -8.20 -39.84 10.62
N PRO A 155 -8.01 -41.16 10.45
CA PRO A 155 -6.72 -41.80 10.73
C PRO A 155 -5.59 -41.23 9.87
N SER A 156 -5.85 -40.97 8.59
CA SER A 156 -4.86 -40.38 7.68
C SER A 156 -4.39 -39.02 8.18
N LEU A 157 -5.32 -38.17 8.65
CA LEU A 157 -5.04 -36.86 9.20
C LEU A 157 -4.17 -36.96 10.47
N LYS A 158 -4.47 -37.91 11.36
CA LYS A 158 -3.66 -38.17 12.57
C LYS A 158 -2.23 -38.58 12.22
N SER A 159 -2.06 -39.48 11.25
CA SER A 159 -0.74 -39.94 10.80
C SER A 159 0.05 -38.81 10.12
N TYR A 160 -0.57 -38.03 9.23
CA TYR A 160 0.10 -36.90 8.59
C TYR A 160 0.38 -35.74 9.56
N ALA A 161 -0.47 -35.53 10.57
CA ALA A 161 -0.21 -34.57 11.64
C ALA A 161 1.07 -34.91 12.41
N VAL A 162 1.28 -36.19 12.73
CA VAL A 162 2.53 -36.66 13.36
C VAL A 162 3.73 -36.37 12.47
N ALA A 163 3.65 -36.72 11.18
CA ALA A 163 4.73 -36.45 10.22
C ALA A 163 5.02 -34.94 10.10
N ARG A 164 3.98 -34.10 10.01
CA ARG A 164 4.10 -32.64 9.89
C ARG A 164 4.80 -32.02 11.09
N VAL A 165 4.35 -32.33 12.31
CA VAL A 165 4.92 -31.75 13.53
C VAL A 165 6.38 -32.15 13.71
N VAL A 166 6.72 -33.42 13.47
CA VAL A 166 8.10 -33.89 13.58
C VAL A 166 8.99 -33.25 12.51
N TYR A 167 8.58 -33.23 11.23
CA TYR A 167 9.39 -32.58 10.19
C TYR A 167 9.49 -31.07 10.37
N SER A 168 8.47 -30.38 10.92
CA SER A 168 8.62 -28.97 11.29
C SER A 168 9.67 -28.76 12.39
N ALA A 169 9.75 -29.66 13.38
CA ALA A 169 10.79 -29.60 14.42
C ALA A 169 12.18 -29.82 13.87
N MET A 170 12.30 -30.76 12.95
CA MET A 170 13.57 -31.05 12.30
C MET A 170 13.99 -29.96 11.32
N ALA A 171 13.04 -29.32 10.64
CA ALA A 171 13.30 -28.19 9.75
C ALA A 171 13.88 -26.98 10.51
N THR A 172 13.33 -26.66 11.69
CA THR A 172 13.85 -25.57 12.55
C THR A 172 15.23 -25.89 13.10
N SER A 173 15.44 -27.12 13.61
CA SER A 173 16.69 -27.54 14.24
C SER A 173 17.84 -27.68 13.25
N THR A 174 17.58 -28.28 12.08
CA THR A 174 18.62 -28.70 11.12
C THR A 174 18.77 -27.73 9.95
N LYS A 175 17.85 -26.76 9.78
CA LYS A 175 17.77 -25.86 8.60
C LYS A 175 17.84 -26.62 7.26
N GLY A 176 17.22 -27.79 7.18
CA GLY A 176 17.19 -28.59 5.96
C GLY A 176 16.03 -28.18 5.05
N ASP A 177 16.31 -27.65 3.86
CA ASP A 177 15.28 -27.30 2.87
C ASP A 177 14.48 -28.53 2.41
N ILE A 178 15.10 -29.72 2.40
CA ILE A 178 14.46 -31.01 2.09
C ILE A 178 13.19 -31.24 2.93
N PHE A 179 13.19 -30.84 4.20
CA PHE A 179 12.02 -31.01 5.07
C PHE A 179 10.90 -30.03 4.71
N LYS A 180 11.25 -28.81 4.28
CA LYS A 180 10.27 -27.81 3.85
C LYS A 180 9.60 -28.24 2.56
N ASP A 181 10.38 -28.71 1.58
CA ASP A 181 9.88 -29.22 0.30
C ASP A 181 8.96 -30.43 0.52
N LEU A 182 9.34 -31.36 1.41
CA LEU A 182 8.49 -32.51 1.74
C LEU A 182 7.16 -32.09 2.39
N LEU A 183 7.20 -31.05 3.23
CA LEU A 183 6.01 -30.48 3.87
C LEU A 183 5.10 -29.80 2.84
N SER A 184 5.64 -28.93 1.98
CA SER A 184 4.88 -28.19 0.97
C SER A 184 4.30 -29.09 -0.11
N ASP A 185 5.07 -30.08 -0.59
CA ASP A 185 4.72 -30.80 -1.82
C ASP A 185 3.85 -32.02 -1.53
N THR A 186 4.05 -32.68 -0.39
CA THR A 186 3.40 -33.97 -0.10
C THR A 186 2.46 -33.93 1.10
N ILE A 187 2.89 -33.37 2.23
CA ILE A 187 2.16 -33.50 3.49
C ILE A 187 1.03 -32.49 3.58
N ASP A 188 1.29 -31.22 3.24
CA ASP A 188 0.31 -30.13 3.36
C ASP A 188 -0.88 -30.27 2.41
N PRO A 189 -0.69 -30.61 1.12
CA PRO A 189 -1.80 -30.91 0.22
C PRO A 189 -2.63 -32.10 0.70
N SER A 190 -1.98 -33.14 1.25
CA SER A 190 -2.66 -34.33 1.77
C SER A 190 -3.51 -34.01 3.01
N ILE A 191 -2.98 -33.19 3.93
CA ILE A 191 -3.72 -32.73 5.12
C ILE A 191 -4.91 -31.86 4.72
N ARG A 192 -4.70 -30.92 3.79
CA ARG A 192 -5.75 -30.02 3.29
C ARG A 192 -6.88 -30.81 2.64
N TYR A 193 -6.54 -31.78 1.78
CA TYR A 193 -7.53 -32.63 1.13
C TYR A 193 -8.29 -33.50 2.14
N ALA A 194 -7.59 -34.15 3.08
CA ALA A 194 -8.24 -34.95 4.12
C ALA A 194 -9.17 -34.10 5.01
N ALA A 195 -8.77 -32.87 5.35
CA ALA A 195 -9.58 -31.94 6.13
C ALA A 195 -10.82 -31.47 5.36
N TYR A 196 -10.69 -31.24 4.05
CA TYR A 196 -11.80 -30.93 3.16
C TYR A 196 -12.84 -32.05 3.12
N GLN A 197 -12.39 -33.31 2.99
CA GLN A 197 -13.28 -34.48 3.04
C GLN A 197 -13.98 -34.64 4.40
N LEU A 198 -13.33 -34.22 5.48
CA LEU A 198 -13.91 -34.14 6.83
C LEU A 198 -14.78 -32.90 7.07
N LYS A 199 -15.05 -32.07 6.04
CA LYS A 199 -15.83 -30.84 6.11
C LYS A 199 -15.30 -29.83 7.14
N THR A 200 -13.99 -29.84 7.38
CA THR A 200 -13.35 -28.80 8.19
C THR A 200 -13.32 -27.50 7.37
N PRO A 201 -13.69 -26.34 7.95
CA PRO A 201 -13.72 -25.10 7.20
C PRO A 201 -12.33 -24.71 6.68
N ARG A 202 -12.28 -24.17 5.46
CA ARG A 202 -11.05 -23.71 4.78
C ARG A 202 -10.35 -22.55 5.52
N THR A 203 -11.05 -21.90 6.46
CA THR A 203 -10.55 -20.83 7.33
C THR A 203 -9.50 -21.27 8.34
N ILE A 204 -9.35 -22.58 8.60
CA ILE A 204 -8.37 -23.05 9.58
C ILE A 204 -7.02 -23.32 8.87
N PRO A 205 -5.92 -22.70 9.32
CA PRO A 205 -4.61 -22.92 8.70
C PRO A 205 -4.11 -24.35 8.93
N ILE A 206 -3.35 -24.90 7.97
CA ILE A 206 -2.85 -26.28 7.98
C ILE A 206 -2.10 -26.65 9.27
N PRO A 207 -1.19 -25.79 9.82
CA PRO A 207 -0.56 -26.06 11.11
C PRO A 207 -1.57 -26.28 12.26
N ALA A 208 -2.66 -25.51 12.31
CA ALA A 208 -3.68 -25.65 13.35
C ALA A 208 -4.49 -26.95 13.19
N ILE A 209 -4.80 -27.35 11.96
CA ILE A 209 -5.44 -28.64 11.66
C ILE A 209 -4.55 -29.79 12.13
N ALA A 210 -3.26 -29.75 11.80
CA ALA A 210 -2.30 -30.78 12.20
C ALA A 210 -2.20 -30.89 13.73
N ARG A 211 -2.14 -29.77 14.45
CA ARG A 211 -2.11 -29.78 15.93
C ARG A 211 -3.38 -30.37 16.53
N ARG A 212 -4.57 -30.03 16.02
CA ARG A 212 -5.84 -30.60 16.50
C ARG A 212 -5.90 -32.12 16.31
N ALA A 213 -5.31 -32.61 15.23
CA ALA A 213 -5.28 -34.04 14.90
C ALA A 213 -4.09 -34.79 15.53
N PHE A 214 -3.12 -34.09 16.13
CA PHE A 214 -1.93 -34.71 16.69
C PHE A 214 -2.27 -35.55 17.94
N PRO A 215 -1.93 -36.85 17.99
CA PRO A 215 -2.17 -37.68 19.15
C PRO A 215 -1.30 -37.25 20.35
N GLN A 216 -1.91 -36.53 21.30
CA GLN A 216 -1.25 -36.16 22.56
C GLN A 216 -1.06 -37.34 23.53
N SER A 217 -1.63 -38.51 23.21
CA SER A 217 -1.51 -39.74 24.01
C SER A 217 -0.08 -40.25 24.13
N ASP A 218 0.77 -39.94 23.16
CA ASP A 218 2.13 -40.49 23.09
C ASP A 218 3.11 -39.58 23.81
N THR A 219 3.18 -39.73 25.14
CA THR A 219 4.02 -38.91 26.03
C THR A 219 5.50 -38.95 25.66
N SER A 220 6.01 -40.08 25.17
CA SER A 220 7.40 -40.23 24.71
C SER A 220 7.70 -39.40 23.46
N LEU A 221 6.75 -39.28 22.53
CA LEU A 221 6.90 -38.45 21.33
C LEU A 221 6.92 -36.97 21.70
N VAL A 222 5.99 -36.57 22.55
CA VAL A 222 5.85 -35.19 23.02
C VAL A 222 7.10 -34.76 23.78
N GLN A 223 7.70 -35.64 24.60
CA GLN A 223 8.97 -35.39 25.27
C GLN A 223 10.12 -35.20 24.27
N GLN A 224 10.29 -36.12 23.31
CA GLN A 224 11.34 -36.04 22.29
C GLN A 224 11.23 -34.79 21.41
N ILE A 225 10.00 -34.35 21.10
CA ILE A 225 9.76 -33.11 20.35
C ILE A 225 10.08 -31.88 21.21
N ASN A 226 9.69 -31.87 22.49
CA ASN A 226 10.02 -30.77 23.41
C ASN A 226 11.53 -30.65 23.69
N GLU A 227 12.27 -31.76 23.62
CA GLU A 227 13.75 -31.76 23.73
C GLU A 227 14.42 -31.10 22.52
N LEU A 228 13.90 -31.34 21.32
CA LEU A 228 14.42 -30.69 20.10
C LEU A 228 13.97 -29.23 19.99
N ASP A 229 12.71 -28.99 20.30
CA ASP A 229 12.16 -27.66 20.23
C ASP A 229 11.04 -27.50 21.28
N PRO A 230 11.35 -26.88 22.44
CA PRO A 230 10.33 -26.60 23.46
C PRO A 230 9.30 -25.60 22.94
N THR A 231 9.59 -24.94 21.83
CA THR A 231 8.80 -23.87 21.27
C THR A 231 7.80 -24.37 20.22
N LEU A 232 8.02 -25.50 19.53
CA LEU A 232 7.02 -25.99 18.57
C LEU A 232 5.71 -26.49 19.18
N LEU A 233 5.73 -26.78 20.48
CA LEU A 233 4.53 -27.05 21.27
C LEU A 233 4.15 -25.85 22.16
N LYS A 234 5.10 -24.97 22.56
CA LYS A 234 4.87 -23.77 23.42
C LYS A 234 4.97 -22.39 22.75
N GLN A 235 5.92 -22.08 21.85
CA GLN A 235 5.73 -21.03 20.83
C GLN A 235 4.58 -21.38 19.88
N ALA A 236 4.14 -22.63 19.76
CA ALA A 236 2.80 -22.95 19.25
C ALA A 236 1.64 -22.54 20.19
N GLN A 237 1.92 -21.93 21.34
CA GLN A 237 1.00 -21.12 22.13
C GLN A 237 1.37 -19.64 22.09
N VAL A 238 2.61 -19.24 21.77
CA VAL A 238 3.04 -17.82 21.69
C VAL A 238 2.99 -17.25 20.28
N GLU A 239 3.41 -17.95 19.23
CA GLU A 239 2.96 -17.72 17.85
C GLU A 239 1.50 -18.09 17.68
N THR A 240 0.90 -18.94 18.52
CA THR A 240 -0.57 -19.10 18.56
C THR A 240 -1.23 -18.19 19.60
N ALA A 241 -0.44 -17.28 20.19
CA ALA A 241 -0.90 -16.08 20.90
C ALA A 241 -0.28 -14.81 20.26
N LYS A 242 0.33 -14.93 19.07
CA LYS A 242 0.77 -13.80 18.24
C LYS A 242 0.15 -13.93 16.86
N GLN A 243 0.34 -15.05 16.17
CA GLN A 243 -0.53 -15.46 15.06
C GLN A 243 -1.87 -16.01 15.55
N GLY A 244 -1.97 -16.63 16.73
CA GLY A 244 -3.25 -17.14 17.25
C GLY A 244 -3.98 -16.21 18.23
N GLU A 245 -3.32 -15.17 18.77
CA GLU A 245 -4.07 -13.95 19.12
C GLU A 245 -4.64 -13.35 17.83
N GLY A 246 -3.90 -13.39 16.73
CA GLY A 246 -4.40 -13.08 15.39
C GLY A 246 -5.35 -14.10 14.76
N VAL A 247 -5.54 -15.33 15.30
CA VAL A 247 -6.48 -16.37 14.76
C VAL A 247 -7.76 -16.45 15.59
N GLU A 248 -7.70 -16.20 16.90
CA GLU A 248 -8.92 -15.94 17.69
C GLU A 248 -9.44 -14.51 17.50
N LYS A 249 -8.56 -13.54 17.22
CA LYS A 249 -8.94 -12.23 16.66
C LYS A 249 -8.90 -12.19 15.14
N ALA A 250 -8.79 -13.32 14.43
CA ALA A 250 -8.95 -13.30 12.98
C ALA A 250 -10.40 -12.95 12.68
N PRO A 251 -10.69 -11.79 12.09
CA PRO A 251 -12.05 -11.42 11.71
C PRO A 251 -12.59 -12.49 10.75
N LYS A 252 -13.70 -13.12 11.17
CA LYS A 252 -14.46 -14.06 10.35
C LYS A 252 -15.40 -13.35 9.38
N THR A 253 -15.60 -12.06 9.63
CA THR A 253 -16.51 -11.19 8.90
C THR A 253 -15.81 -9.89 8.57
N LEU A 254 -15.83 -9.52 7.30
CA LEU A 254 -15.42 -8.23 6.78
C LEU A 254 -16.67 -7.37 6.60
N THR A 255 -16.72 -6.21 7.24
CA THR A 255 -17.80 -5.25 7.01
C THR A 255 -17.36 -4.24 5.95
N TRP A 256 -17.99 -4.30 4.77
CA TRP A 256 -17.74 -3.36 3.68
C TRP A 256 -18.99 -2.53 3.43
N ARG A 257 -18.92 -1.23 3.73
CA ARG A 257 -20.06 -0.29 3.77
C ARG A 257 -21.18 -0.84 4.65
N SER A 258 -22.29 -1.30 4.07
CA SER A 258 -23.44 -1.89 4.77
C SER A 258 -23.54 -3.42 4.64
N ARG A 259 -22.56 -4.07 4.03
CA ARG A 259 -22.56 -5.52 3.78
C ARG A 259 -21.54 -6.21 4.67
N GLU A 260 -21.99 -7.24 5.39
CA GLU A 260 -21.10 -8.15 6.11
C GLU A 260 -20.79 -9.36 5.23
N VAL A 261 -19.51 -9.56 4.93
CA VAL A 261 -19.02 -10.66 4.10
C VAL A 261 -18.26 -11.63 4.99
N LYS A 262 -18.61 -12.91 4.92
CA LYS A 262 -17.88 -13.96 5.64
C LYS A 262 -16.60 -14.29 4.87
N ILE A 263 -15.46 -14.23 5.56
CA ILE A 263 -14.17 -14.63 4.98
C ILE A 263 -14.08 -16.15 5.08
N GLU A 264 -14.06 -16.83 3.93
CA GLU A 264 -14.04 -18.31 3.85
C GLU A 264 -12.62 -18.88 3.81
N ASP A 265 -11.61 -18.06 3.48
CA ASP A 265 -10.22 -18.47 3.36
C ASP A 265 -9.39 -18.12 4.62
N ALA A 266 -8.57 -19.07 5.07
CA ALA A 266 -7.64 -18.87 6.18
C ALA A 266 -6.58 -17.81 5.85
N ALA A 267 -6.07 -17.82 4.63
CA ALA A 267 -5.00 -16.92 4.21
C ALA A 267 -5.47 -15.47 4.23
N ILE A 268 -6.66 -15.22 3.67
CA ILE A 268 -7.31 -13.89 3.68
C ILE A 268 -7.60 -13.45 5.11
N SER A 269 -8.12 -14.35 5.96
CA SER A 269 -8.48 -14.02 7.34
C SER A 269 -7.24 -13.64 8.18
N LEU A 270 -6.12 -14.35 7.99
CA LEU A 270 -4.84 -14.02 8.62
C LEU A 270 -4.25 -12.70 8.11
N ALA A 271 -4.24 -12.49 6.79
CA ALA A 271 -3.74 -11.27 6.19
C ALA A 271 -4.57 -10.05 6.62
N TRP A 272 -5.90 -10.19 6.65
CA TRP A 272 -6.79 -9.14 7.13
C TRP A 272 -6.61 -8.86 8.64
N GLY A 273 -6.36 -9.88 9.46
CA GLY A 273 -5.97 -9.67 10.86
C GLY A 273 -4.70 -8.82 11.02
N ARG A 274 -3.70 -9.01 10.15
CA ARG A 274 -2.49 -8.16 10.14
C ARG A 274 -2.81 -6.71 9.75
N VAL A 275 -3.74 -6.50 8.81
CA VAL A 275 -4.22 -5.16 8.44
C VAL A 275 -4.87 -4.46 9.62
N GLU A 276 -5.74 -5.15 10.37
CA GLU A 276 -6.40 -4.59 11.56
C GLU A 276 -5.39 -4.27 12.67
N GLU A 277 -4.38 -5.11 12.89
CA GLU A 277 -3.27 -4.85 13.81
C GLU A 277 -2.40 -3.67 13.38
N ALA A 278 -2.13 -3.53 12.08
CA ALA A 278 -1.35 -2.42 11.56
C ALA A 278 -2.15 -1.10 11.68
N LYS A 279 -3.47 -1.15 11.44
CA LYS A 279 -4.39 -0.02 11.63
C LYS A 279 -4.45 0.42 13.10
N SER A 280 -4.52 -0.52 14.05
CA SER A 280 -4.51 -0.19 15.48
C SER A 280 -3.18 0.45 15.89
N LYS A 281 -2.03 -0.14 15.48
CA LYS A 281 -0.69 0.43 15.74
C LYS A 281 -0.54 1.84 15.18
N LEU A 282 -1.05 2.10 13.99
CA LEU A 282 -0.99 3.43 13.38
C LEU A 282 -1.88 4.42 14.11
N SER A 283 -3.08 4.01 14.53
CA SER A 283 -3.99 4.87 15.33
C SER A 283 -3.41 5.22 16.70
N GLU A 284 -2.68 4.29 17.33
CA GLU A 284 -2.00 4.52 18.61
C GLU A 284 -0.81 5.48 18.44
N ARG A 285 -0.06 5.36 17.34
CA ARG A 285 1.07 6.24 17.05
C ARG A 285 0.64 7.62 16.55
N TRP A 286 -0.57 7.75 16.01
CA TRP A 286 -1.08 8.96 15.35
C TRP A 286 -0.87 10.26 16.17
N PRO A 287 -1.20 10.33 17.48
CA PRO A 287 -1.04 11.56 18.26
C PRO A 287 0.41 12.06 18.35
N SER A 288 1.39 11.13 18.32
CA SER A 288 2.82 11.48 18.33
C SER A 288 3.34 11.93 16.96
N LEU A 289 2.67 11.50 15.89
CA LEU A 289 3.05 11.72 14.50
C LEU A 289 2.54 13.07 13.95
N VAL A 290 1.54 13.71 14.57
CA VAL A 290 0.99 15.01 14.14
C VAL A 290 2.06 16.11 14.05
N ASN A 291 3.11 16.02 14.88
CA ASN A 291 4.21 17.00 14.93
C ASN A 291 5.53 16.50 14.30
N ALA A 292 5.53 15.30 13.72
CA ALA A 292 6.72 14.69 13.14
C ALA A 292 6.95 15.14 11.68
N GLU A 293 8.14 14.86 11.14
CA GLU A 293 8.44 15.16 9.74
C GLU A 293 7.55 14.32 8.80
N PRO A 294 7.05 14.88 7.68
CA PRO A 294 6.15 14.17 6.75
C PRO A 294 6.66 12.80 6.28
N ARG A 295 7.99 12.63 6.20
CA ARG A 295 8.63 11.37 5.82
C ARG A 295 8.51 10.29 6.89
N ASP A 296 8.64 10.67 8.16
CA ASP A 296 8.53 9.72 9.28
C ASP A 296 7.06 9.31 9.46
N VAL A 297 6.13 10.22 9.19
CA VAL A 297 4.69 9.90 9.17
C VAL A 297 4.36 8.97 8.00
N ALA A 298 4.91 9.20 6.81
CA ALA A 298 4.73 8.29 5.67
C ALA A 298 5.29 6.88 5.93
N ALA A 299 6.42 6.76 6.64
CA ALA A 299 7.00 5.47 7.00
C ALA A 299 6.07 4.63 7.90
N ALA A 300 5.24 5.28 8.73
CA ALA A 300 4.25 4.56 9.53
C ALA A 300 3.14 3.90 8.69
N TYR A 301 2.86 4.42 7.48
CA TYR A 301 1.88 3.83 6.56
C TYR A 301 2.43 2.62 5.80
N ASP A 302 3.76 2.48 5.68
CA ASP A 302 4.37 1.38 4.91
C ASP A 302 3.99 0.00 5.50
N ASP A 303 3.93 -0.12 6.83
CA ASP A 303 3.49 -1.35 7.53
C ASP A 303 2.03 -1.75 7.17
N ILE A 304 1.11 -0.77 7.03
CA ILE A 304 -0.27 -1.04 6.62
C ILE A 304 -0.34 -1.37 5.13
N LEU A 305 0.45 -0.69 4.31
CA LEU A 305 0.47 -0.93 2.86
C LEU A 305 1.00 -2.32 2.53
N GLU A 306 2.03 -2.79 3.24
CA GLU A 306 2.52 -4.17 3.12
C GLU A 306 1.43 -5.17 3.52
N ALA A 307 0.80 -4.98 4.68
CA ALA A 307 -0.25 -5.89 5.15
C ALA A 307 -1.49 -5.92 4.22
N THR A 308 -1.88 -4.77 3.66
CA THR A 308 -3.02 -4.68 2.73
C THR A 308 -2.69 -5.26 1.35
N GLN A 309 -1.44 -5.13 0.90
CA GLN A 309 -0.95 -5.78 -0.31
C GLN A 309 -0.96 -7.31 -0.17
N ASP A 310 -0.44 -7.84 0.96
CA ASP A 310 -0.51 -9.27 1.29
C ASP A 310 -1.96 -9.79 1.25
N ALA A 311 -2.90 -9.03 1.82
CA ALA A 311 -4.32 -9.37 1.81
C ALA A 311 -4.90 -9.35 0.38
N ALA A 312 -4.53 -8.37 -0.45
CA ALA A 312 -4.98 -8.28 -1.83
C ALA A 312 -4.47 -9.48 -2.66
N ASP A 313 -3.20 -9.83 -2.51
CA ASP A 313 -2.59 -10.97 -3.20
C ASP A 313 -3.21 -12.30 -2.74
N ALA A 314 -3.47 -12.46 -1.44
CA ALA A 314 -4.19 -13.64 -0.92
C ALA A 314 -5.62 -13.75 -1.49
N THR A 315 -6.36 -12.64 -1.63
CA THR A 315 -7.70 -12.68 -2.25
C THR A 315 -7.64 -13.04 -3.74
N LYS A 316 -6.59 -12.60 -4.44
CA LYS A 316 -6.38 -12.93 -5.86
C LYS A 316 -6.05 -14.40 -6.04
N GLU A 317 -5.14 -14.94 -5.23
CA GLU A 317 -4.78 -16.36 -5.24
C GLU A 317 -6.01 -17.24 -4.97
N ALA A 318 -6.82 -16.91 -3.95
CA ALA A 318 -8.05 -17.64 -3.65
C ALA A 318 -9.08 -17.61 -4.80
N ILE A 319 -9.19 -16.49 -5.53
CA ILE A 319 -10.06 -16.39 -6.71
C ILE A 319 -9.52 -17.25 -7.86
N ASP A 320 -8.21 -17.24 -8.09
CA ASP A 320 -7.58 -18.03 -9.15
C ASP A 320 -7.66 -19.54 -8.83
N GLU A 321 -7.53 -19.94 -7.56
CA GLU A 321 -7.79 -21.31 -7.09
C GLU A 321 -9.23 -21.74 -7.37
N LEU A 322 -10.24 -20.96 -6.97
CA LEU A 322 -11.65 -21.31 -7.24
C LEU A 322 -11.97 -21.31 -8.73
N ARG A 323 -11.31 -20.46 -9.53
CA ARG A 323 -11.42 -20.48 -10.99
C ARG A 323 -10.82 -21.77 -11.57
N SER A 324 -9.69 -22.22 -11.04
CA SER A 324 -9.07 -23.51 -11.44
C SER A 324 -9.91 -24.72 -11.04
N GLU A 325 -10.66 -24.64 -9.93
CA GLU A 325 -11.64 -25.65 -9.50
C GLU A 325 -12.90 -25.67 -10.40
N GLY A 326 -13.06 -24.72 -11.32
CA GLY A 326 -14.21 -24.61 -12.23
C GLY A 326 -15.47 -24.05 -11.59
N VAL A 327 -15.35 -23.33 -10.47
CA VAL A 327 -16.49 -22.69 -9.78
C VAL A 327 -17.02 -21.52 -10.61
N SER A 328 -18.34 -21.48 -10.85
CA SER A 328 -18.96 -20.41 -11.63
C SER A 328 -18.93 -19.07 -10.89
N GLN A 329 -18.91 -17.97 -11.65
CA GLN A 329 -18.96 -16.61 -11.11
C GLN A 329 -20.27 -16.29 -10.35
N SER A 330 -21.29 -17.13 -10.51
CA SER A 330 -22.59 -17.02 -9.84
C SER A 330 -22.63 -17.69 -8.46
N ASP A 331 -21.60 -18.43 -8.05
CA ASP A 331 -21.53 -19.05 -6.72
C ASP A 331 -21.41 -17.98 -5.64
N SER A 332 -22.14 -18.15 -4.53
CA SER A 332 -22.09 -17.29 -3.35
C SER A 332 -20.66 -17.11 -2.83
N ARG A 333 -19.84 -18.17 -2.91
CA ARG A 333 -18.43 -18.16 -2.48
C ARG A 333 -17.53 -17.29 -3.36
N MET A 334 -17.77 -17.31 -4.67
CA MET A 334 -17.05 -16.45 -5.61
C MET A 334 -17.49 -15.00 -5.43
N GLN A 335 -18.80 -14.76 -5.25
CA GLN A 335 -19.34 -13.43 -5.01
C GLN A 335 -18.82 -12.83 -3.70
N SER A 336 -18.77 -13.60 -2.61
CA SER A 336 -18.19 -13.15 -1.34
C SER A 336 -16.73 -12.79 -1.52
N LEU A 337 -15.94 -13.62 -2.20
CA LEU A 337 -14.54 -13.33 -2.50
C LEU A 337 -14.34 -12.08 -3.37
N GLN A 338 -15.16 -11.87 -4.39
CA GLN A 338 -15.09 -10.64 -5.19
C GLN A 338 -15.39 -9.40 -4.35
N ILE A 339 -16.37 -9.48 -3.43
CA ILE A 339 -16.65 -8.36 -2.51
C ILE A 339 -15.49 -8.17 -1.52
N THR A 340 -14.87 -9.24 -1.01
CA THR A 340 -13.67 -9.10 -0.18
C THR A 340 -12.52 -8.46 -0.93
N ARG A 341 -12.32 -8.82 -2.21
CA ARG A 341 -11.29 -8.21 -3.06
C ARG A 341 -11.54 -6.73 -3.29
N THR A 342 -12.78 -6.32 -3.56
CA THR A 342 -13.07 -4.89 -3.75
C THR A 342 -12.87 -4.11 -2.47
N ALA A 343 -13.28 -4.64 -1.32
CA ALA A 343 -13.07 -4.02 -0.02
C ALA A 343 -11.58 -3.89 0.35
N VAL A 344 -10.78 -4.95 0.17
CA VAL A 344 -9.34 -4.94 0.46
C VAL A 344 -8.60 -3.99 -0.48
N ASN A 345 -8.91 -4.01 -1.78
CA ASN A 345 -8.31 -3.08 -2.74
C ASN A 345 -8.68 -1.63 -2.45
N TYR A 346 -9.92 -1.38 -2.03
CA TYR A 346 -10.34 -0.05 -1.65
C TYR A 346 -9.55 0.47 -0.44
N GLU A 347 -9.42 -0.35 0.60
CA GLU A 347 -8.63 0.02 1.78
C GLU A 347 -7.17 0.27 1.41
N MET A 348 -6.56 -0.59 0.58
CA MET A 348 -5.21 -0.36 0.05
C MET A 348 -5.10 1.00 -0.67
N ILE A 349 -6.03 1.32 -1.57
CA ILE A 349 -6.05 2.60 -2.28
C ILE A 349 -6.21 3.77 -1.29
N SER A 350 -7.10 3.63 -0.31
CA SER A 350 -7.34 4.65 0.71
C SER A 350 -6.09 4.96 1.54
N TRP A 351 -5.35 3.93 1.96
CA TRP A 351 -4.08 4.11 2.69
C TRP A 351 -2.96 4.66 1.80
N ARG A 352 -2.93 4.32 0.49
CA ARG A 352 -1.98 4.91 -0.47
C ARG A 352 -2.24 6.41 -0.64
N ILE A 353 -3.51 6.81 -0.77
CA ILE A 353 -3.91 8.23 -0.83
C ILE A 353 -3.56 8.93 0.49
N GLY A 354 -3.84 8.30 1.64
CA GLY A 354 -3.47 8.80 2.96
C GLY A 354 -1.96 9.09 3.08
N ARG A 355 -1.11 8.17 2.64
CA ARG A 355 0.35 8.36 2.60
C ARG A 355 0.76 9.52 1.70
N ASN A 356 0.18 9.64 0.51
CA ASN A 356 0.48 10.76 -0.40
C ASN A 356 0.03 12.12 0.19
N ARG A 357 -1.15 12.17 0.82
CA ARG A 357 -1.66 13.35 1.55
C ARG A 357 -0.79 13.77 2.73
N VAL A 358 -0.16 12.81 3.40
CA VAL A 358 0.83 13.10 4.44
C VAL A 358 2.12 13.66 3.84
N LEU A 359 2.57 13.10 2.72
CA LEU A 359 3.80 13.53 2.04
C LEU A 359 3.69 14.94 1.43
N THR A 360 2.49 15.39 1.06
CA THR A 360 2.26 16.78 0.60
C THR A 360 2.40 17.80 1.73
N GLY A 361 2.36 17.38 2.99
CA GLY A 361 2.63 18.19 4.18
C GLY A 361 1.38 18.60 4.96
N SER A 362 1.53 19.54 5.89
CA SER A 362 0.42 20.09 6.66
C SER A 362 -0.68 20.64 5.74
N ASP A 363 -1.94 20.33 6.07
CA ASP A 363 -3.12 20.74 5.29
C ASP A 363 -3.00 20.43 3.79
N ASP A 364 -2.55 19.21 3.46
CA ASP A 364 -2.42 18.73 2.07
C ASP A 364 -1.54 19.63 1.17
N GLY A 365 -0.57 20.37 1.73
CA GLY A 365 0.34 21.24 0.96
C GLY A 365 -0.20 22.66 0.71
N LEU A 366 -1.27 23.06 1.40
CA LEU A 366 -1.87 24.39 1.32
C LEU A 366 -0.87 25.51 1.66
N VAL A 367 -0.06 25.35 2.71
CA VAL A 367 0.90 26.36 3.15
C VAL A 367 2.30 26.08 2.58
N GLU A 368 2.92 27.09 1.99
CA GLU A 368 4.26 27.01 1.39
C GLU A 368 5.36 26.85 2.46
N ASN A 369 5.66 25.60 2.83
CA ASN A 369 6.78 25.31 3.72
C ASN A 369 8.10 25.15 2.93
N TYR A 370 8.62 26.24 2.37
CA TYR A 370 9.96 26.23 1.76
C TYR A 370 11.11 26.12 2.78
N ASN A 371 10.82 26.17 4.07
CA ASN A 371 11.82 26.14 5.14
C ASN A 371 12.30 24.72 5.47
N SER A 372 12.95 24.04 4.52
CA SER A 372 13.76 22.85 4.82
C SER A 372 15.19 23.30 5.15
N SER A 373 15.36 23.96 6.30
CA SER A 373 16.64 23.92 6.96
C SER A 373 16.75 22.55 7.61
N ARG A 374 17.47 21.61 6.98
CA ARG A 374 18.07 20.46 7.68
C ARG A 374 18.78 21.01 8.93
N LYS A 375 18.13 20.97 10.09
CA LYS A 375 18.73 21.34 11.37
C LYS A 375 19.85 20.33 11.64
N LYS A 376 21.09 20.70 11.33
CA LYS A 376 22.22 20.22 12.12
C LYS A 376 22.07 20.84 13.51
N PRO A 377 22.18 20.08 14.61
CA PRO A 377 22.14 20.66 15.94
C PRO A 377 23.50 21.30 16.21
N ALA A 378 23.62 22.62 16.13
CA ALA A 378 24.74 23.33 16.76
C ALA A 378 24.43 24.82 16.93
N LYS A 379 24.26 25.17 18.20
CA LYS A 379 24.39 26.48 18.86
C LYS A 379 23.47 27.62 18.41
N GLU A 380 22.63 28.02 19.37
CA GLU A 380 21.93 29.28 19.44
C GLU A 380 22.88 30.45 19.18
N GLU A 381 22.66 31.15 18.07
CA GLU A 381 22.97 32.57 17.95
C GLU A 381 21.83 33.22 17.16
N SER A 382 21.29 34.26 17.76
CA SER A 382 20.11 35.01 17.38
C SER A 382 20.25 35.70 16.02
N GLY A 383 19.16 35.72 15.25
CA GLY A 383 18.92 36.77 14.25
C GLY A 383 19.34 36.54 12.80
N LYS A 384 19.37 35.30 12.27
CA LYS A 384 19.51 35.09 10.81
C LYS A 384 18.15 34.96 10.13
N LYS A 385 17.75 35.99 9.38
CA LYS A 385 16.65 35.96 8.40
C LYS A 385 16.79 34.68 7.54
N SER A 386 15.71 33.92 7.41
CA SER A 386 15.62 32.76 6.52
C SER A 386 16.08 33.16 5.12
N LYS A 387 17.18 32.56 4.64
CA LYS A 387 17.61 32.75 3.25
C LYS A 387 16.51 32.17 2.35
N GLU A 388 15.87 33.02 1.54
CA GLU A 388 14.95 32.56 0.50
C GLU A 388 15.64 31.50 -0.38
N GLU A 389 14.97 30.36 -0.55
CA GLU A 389 15.51 29.28 -1.38
C GLU A 389 15.66 29.72 -2.84
N LYS A 390 16.70 29.23 -3.52
CA LYS A 390 16.89 29.45 -4.96
C LYS A 390 15.64 29.00 -5.72
N PRO A 391 15.21 29.73 -6.77
CA PRO A 391 13.98 29.42 -7.53
C PRO A 391 13.96 27.98 -8.07
N GLY A 392 15.12 27.43 -8.45
CA GLY A 392 15.23 26.04 -8.90
C GLY A 392 14.89 24.98 -7.83
N ARG A 393 15.14 25.25 -6.53
CA ARG A 393 14.74 24.34 -5.45
C ARG A 393 13.23 24.41 -5.18
N LYS A 394 12.64 25.60 -5.28
CA LYS A 394 11.19 25.79 -5.20
C LYS A 394 10.47 25.03 -6.32
N ALA A 395 10.96 25.16 -7.55
CA ALA A 395 10.42 24.43 -8.70
C ALA A 395 10.54 22.90 -8.55
N ALA A 396 11.66 22.40 -8.01
CA ALA A 396 11.83 20.97 -7.75
C ALA A 396 10.82 20.44 -6.72
N LYS A 397 10.60 21.16 -5.61
CA LYS A 397 9.58 20.79 -4.61
C LYS A 397 8.17 20.85 -5.17
N LEU A 398 7.83 21.86 -5.98
CA LEU A 398 6.53 21.93 -6.65
C LEU A 398 6.34 20.75 -7.61
N LYS A 399 7.39 20.35 -8.33
CA LYS A 399 7.34 19.15 -9.18
C LYS A 399 7.10 17.86 -8.37
N GLU A 400 7.74 17.73 -7.21
CA GLU A 400 7.48 16.60 -6.29
C GLU A 400 6.03 16.61 -5.80
N LEU A 401 5.46 17.78 -5.48
CA LEU A 401 4.06 17.91 -5.08
C LEU A 401 3.09 17.55 -6.21
N VAL A 402 3.32 18.03 -7.43
CA VAL A 402 2.50 17.66 -8.61
C VAL A 402 2.50 16.15 -8.81
N ALA A 403 3.68 15.50 -8.73
CA ALA A 403 3.78 14.05 -8.87
C ALA A 403 2.99 13.28 -7.79
N LEU A 404 2.93 13.83 -6.56
CA LEU A 404 2.11 13.24 -5.49
C LEU A 404 0.61 13.39 -5.78
N TYR A 405 0.16 14.55 -6.28
CA TYR A 405 -1.25 14.75 -6.65
C TYR A 405 -1.67 13.90 -7.85
N GLU A 406 -0.84 13.81 -8.89
CA GLU A 406 -1.08 12.92 -10.04
C GLU A 406 -1.18 11.46 -9.59
N GLY A 407 -0.31 11.03 -8.67
CA GLY A 407 -0.40 9.71 -8.03
C GLY A 407 -1.68 9.50 -7.20
N THR A 408 -2.20 10.55 -6.55
CA THR A 408 -3.52 10.46 -5.87
C THR A 408 -4.68 10.39 -6.86
N LEU A 409 -4.64 11.15 -7.97
CA LEU A 409 -5.67 11.09 -9.00
C LEU A 409 -5.72 9.71 -9.66
N GLN A 410 -4.56 9.15 -10.03
CA GLN A 410 -4.49 7.79 -10.57
C GLN A 410 -5.04 6.75 -9.57
N SER A 411 -4.80 6.95 -8.27
CA SER A 411 -5.32 6.07 -7.23
C SER A 411 -6.86 6.20 -7.09
N LEU A 412 -7.41 7.40 -7.22
CA LEU A 412 -8.86 7.65 -7.22
C LEU A 412 -9.54 7.08 -8.47
N GLU A 413 -8.92 7.21 -9.64
CA GLU A 413 -9.39 6.55 -10.87
C GLU A 413 -9.46 5.03 -10.70
N ALA A 414 -8.41 4.43 -10.12
CA ALA A 414 -8.39 3.00 -9.82
C ALA A 414 -9.47 2.56 -8.83
N ALA A 415 -9.85 3.41 -7.85
CA ALA A 415 -10.97 3.12 -6.95
C ALA A 415 -12.33 3.23 -7.64
N ARG A 416 -12.49 4.15 -8.61
CA ARG A 416 -13.68 4.24 -9.45
C ARG A 416 -13.89 3.02 -10.35
N GLU A 417 -12.81 2.38 -10.78
CA GLU A 417 -12.89 1.14 -11.56
C GLU A 417 -13.32 -0.09 -10.73
N LEU A 418 -13.29 0.00 -9.40
CA LEU A 418 -13.66 -1.13 -8.54
C LEU A 418 -15.19 -1.39 -8.59
N PRO A 419 -15.62 -2.65 -8.81
CA PRO A 419 -17.03 -3.00 -8.84
C PRO A 419 -17.77 -2.65 -7.53
N GLY A 420 -18.83 -1.85 -7.64
CA GLY A 420 -19.71 -1.53 -6.50
C GLY A 420 -19.23 -0.40 -5.60
N VAL A 421 -18.14 0.29 -5.96
CA VAL A 421 -17.79 1.60 -5.40
C VAL A 421 -18.64 2.65 -6.12
N ALA A 422 -19.60 3.25 -5.41
CA ALA A 422 -20.39 4.34 -5.99
C ALA A 422 -19.53 5.59 -6.23
N ASN A 423 -19.98 6.50 -7.10
CA ASN A 423 -19.34 7.79 -7.47
C ASN A 423 -19.13 8.79 -6.30
N ASP A 424 -19.08 8.32 -5.05
CA ASP A 424 -18.87 9.13 -3.85
C ASP A 424 -17.50 9.82 -3.86
N GLU A 425 -16.57 9.37 -4.72
CA GLU A 425 -15.18 9.86 -4.82
C GLU A 425 -14.97 11.00 -5.83
N ALA A 426 -15.99 11.33 -6.64
CA ALA A 426 -15.89 12.44 -7.60
C ALA A 426 -15.52 13.77 -6.91
N LEU A 427 -15.87 13.90 -5.63
CA LEU A 427 -15.56 15.06 -4.79
C LEU A 427 -14.09 15.08 -4.34
N ALA A 428 -13.52 13.92 -4.00
CA ALA A 428 -12.11 13.81 -3.64
C ALA A 428 -11.21 14.06 -4.86
N GLU A 429 -11.64 13.59 -6.04
CA GLU A 429 -10.97 13.82 -7.33
C GLU A 429 -10.94 15.32 -7.68
N GLN A 430 -12.08 16.01 -7.53
CA GLN A 430 -12.16 17.47 -7.76
C GLN A 430 -11.26 18.27 -6.82
N LEU A 431 -11.15 17.89 -5.54
CA LEU A 431 -10.28 18.57 -4.59
C LEU A 431 -8.80 18.29 -4.85
N ALA A 432 -8.44 17.08 -5.26
CA ALA A 432 -7.08 16.73 -5.67
C ALA A 432 -6.66 17.48 -6.94
N SER A 433 -7.53 17.57 -7.94
CA SER A 433 -7.33 18.39 -9.15
C SER A 433 -7.14 19.88 -8.84
N ALA A 434 -7.95 20.42 -7.92
CA ALA A 434 -7.82 21.80 -7.46
C ALA A 434 -6.47 22.07 -6.75
N ALA A 435 -5.98 21.12 -5.95
CA ALA A 435 -4.68 21.22 -5.30
C ALA A 435 -3.51 21.10 -6.29
N GLU A 436 -3.62 20.21 -7.28
CA GLU A 436 -2.65 20.08 -8.37
C GLU A 436 -2.54 21.38 -9.19
N SER A 437 -3.67 21.90 -9.66
CA SER A 437 -3.71 23.14 -10.45
C SER A 437 -3.16 24.35 -9.69
N LEU A 438 -3.35 24.41 -8.37
CA LEU A 438 -2.70 25.40 -7.50
C LEU A 438 -1.16 25.24 -7.46
N SER A 439 -0.65 24.00 -7.37
CA SER A 439 0.80 23.76 -7.37
C SER A 439 1.45 24.12 -8.72
N ILE A 440 0.74 23.87 -9.84
CA ILE A 440 1.16 24.29 -11.18
C ILE A 440 1.11 25.82 -11.30
N ALA A 441 0.06 26.47 -10.78
CA ALA A 441 -0.04 27.92 -10.78
C ALA A 441 1.13 28.59 -10.01
N ARG A 442 1.52 28.02 -8.86
CA ARG A 442 2.70 28.46 -8.11
C ARG A 442 3.98 28.34 -8.94
N SER A 443 4.12 27.31 -9.76
CA SER A 443 5.27 27.15 -10.65
C SER A 443 5.33 28.27 -11.71
N HIS A 444 4.19 28.66 -12.29
CA HIS A 444 4.11 29.79 -13.21
C HIS A 444 4.41 31.13 -12.54
N ALA A 445 4.03 31.29 -11.27
CA ALA A 445 4.37 32.47 -10.49
C ALA A 445 5.87 32.59 -10.21
N VAL A 446 6.57 31.48 -9.95
CA VAL A 446 8.04 31.46 -9.79
C VAL A 446 8.75 31.86 -11.09
N ILE A 447 8.18 31.52 -12.25
CA ILE A 447 8.69 31.91 -13.57
C ILE A 447 8.38 33.38 -13.90
N GLY A 448 7.41 33.99 -13.21
CA GLY A 448 6.97 35.38 -13.45
C GLY A 448 5.79 35.51 -14.42
N ASN A 449 5.17 34.40 -14.84
CA ASN A 449 3.99 34.43 -15.71
C ASN A 449 2.69 34.51 -14.88
N ILE A 450 2.36 35.75 -14.49
CA ILE A 450 1.26 36.06 -13.57
C ILE A 450 -0.12 35.77 -14.19
N VAL A 451 -0.27 35.96 -15.50
CA VAL A 451 -1.55 35.77 -16.21
C VAL A 451 -1.95 34.29 -16.24
N ASN A 452 -1.00 33.41 -16.57
CA ASN A 452 -1.24 31.97 -16.57
C ASN A 452 -1.48 31.45 -15.15
N ALA A 453 -0.77 31.97 -14.15
CA ALA A 453 -1.03 31.64 -12.75
C ALA A 453 -2.45 32.03 -12.32
N LEU A 454 -2.94 33.22 -12.71
CA LEU A 454 -4.32 33.64 -12.44
C LEU A 454 -5.34 32.70 -13.10
N ALA A 455 -5.14 32.32 -14.36
CA ALA A 455 -6.05 31.43 -15.08
C ALA A 455 -6.18 30.06 -14.39
N LEU A 456 -5.07 29.48 -13.97
CA LEU A 456 -5.04 28.21 -13.26
C LEU A 456 -5.65 28.30 -11.85
N ILE A 457 -5.40 29.39 -11.12
CA ILE A 457 -6.04 29.60 -9.80
C ILE A 457 -7.55 29.78 -9.95
N LYS A 458 -8.01 30.46 -11.01
CA LYS A 458 -9.44 30.58 -11.31
C LYS A 458 -10.06 29.20 -11.60
N HIS A 459 -9.36 28.33 -12.33
CA HIS A 459 -9.79 26.95 -12.54
C HIS A 459 -9.91 26.19 -11.20
N ALA A 460 -8.83 26.20 -10.41
CA ALA A 460 -8.78 25.57 -9.09
C ALA A 460 -9.92 26.05 -8.16
N THR A 461 -10.22 27.36 -8.18
CA THR A 461 -11.33 27.92 -7.37
C THR A 461 -12.69 27.39 -7.81
N GLY A 462 -12.91 27.16 -9.11
CA GLY A 462 -14.17 26.63 -9.62
C GLY A 462 -14.39 25.18 -9.21
N GLU A 463 -13.34 24.34 -9.30
CA GLU A 463 -13.37 22.95 -8.85
C GLU A 463 -13.56 22.84 -7.33
N ALA A 464 -12.82 23.65 -6.56
CA ALA A 464 -12.95 23.68 -5.09
C ALA A 464 -14.32 24.16 -4.63
N GLN A 465 -14.92 25.16 -5.29
CA GLN A 465 -16.28 25.63 -5.00
C GLN A 465 -17.34 24.56 -5.31
N GLY A 466 -17.18 23.86 -6.44
CA GLY A 466 -18.04 22.73 -6.81
C GLY A 466 -18.03 21.67 -5.70
N ALA A 467 -16.84 21.23 -5.29
CA ALA A 467 -16.68 20.21 -4.26
C ALA A 467 -17.12 20.69 -2.85
N ALA A 468 -16.81 21.93 -2.47
CA ALA A 468 -17.18 22.48 -1.16
C ALA A 468 -18.69 22.64 -1.00
N SER A 469 -19.41 23.00 -2.07
CA SER A 469 -20.88 23.14 -2.04
C SER A 469 -21.59 21.82 -1.76
N THR A 470 -21.09 20.71 -2.31
CA THR A 470 -21.61 19.35 -2.09
C THR A 470 -21.17 18.74 -0.76
N LEU A 471 -19.99 19.13 -0.24
CA LEU A 471 -19.46 18.66 1.05
C LEU A 471 -19.94 19.49 2.25
N ALA A 472 -20.65 20.61 2.02
CA ALA A 472 -21.17 21.48 3.07
C ALA A 472 -22.15 20.78 4.03
N ASP A 473 -22.82 19.72 3.55
CA ASP A 473 -23.74 18.86 4.31
C ASP A 473 -23.06 17.57 4.85
N GLY A 474 -21.74 17.43 4.65
CA GLY A 474 -20.97 16.22 4.98
C GLY A 474 -20.48 16.12 6.44
N LEU A 475 -20.27 14.88 6.89
CA LEU A 475 -19.81 14.51 8.24
C LEU A 475 -18.53 15.24 8.68
N GLU A 476 -18.54 15.78 9.89
CA GLU A 476 -17.35 16.37 10.50
C GLU A 476 -16.22 15.35 10.67
N ALA A 477 -14.99 15.75 10.29
CA ALA A 477 -13.83 14.90 10.51
C ALA A 477 -13.56 14.72 12.01
N LYS A 478 -13.35 13.45 12.40
CA LYS A 478 -12.84 13.12 13.72
C LYS A 478 -11.37 13.54 13.80
N PRO A 479 -10.97 14.45 14.70
CA PRO A 479 -9.65 15.09 14.68
C PRO A 479 -8.46 14.16 14.98
N ASN A 480 -8.70 12.89 15.30
CA ASN A 480 -7.68 11.94 15.75
C ASN A 480 -7.59 10.67 14.90
N LEU A 481 -8.24 10.60 13.73
CA LEU A 481 -8.03 9.49 12.81
C LEU A 481 -6.88 9.80 11.84
N PRO A 482 -6.12 8.77 11.44
CA PRO A 482 -5.16 8.91 10.36
C PRO A 482 -5.82 9.36 9.07
N ARG A 483 -5.09 10.15 8.27
CA ARG A 483 -5.56 10.63 6.97
C ARG A 483 -5.84 9.42 6.06
N ASN A 484 -7.06 9.34 5.57
CA ASN A 484 -7.54 8.33 4.63
C ASN A 484 -8.07 9.03 3.35
N ILE A 485 -8.75 8.29 2.49
CA ILE A 485 -9.42 8.82 1.28
C ILE A 485 -10.51 9.85 1.59
N GLU A 486 -11.06 9.86 2.81
CA GLU A 486 -12.12 10.78 3.19
C GLU A 486 -11.56 12.19 3.39
N VAL A 487 -12.16 13.16 2.69
CA VAL A 487 -11.79 14.57 2.81
C VAL A 487 -12.80 15.27 3.71
N SER A 488 -12.31 16.01 4.71
CA SER A 488 -13.20 16.75 5.60
C SER A 488 -13.84 17.94 4.90
N GLY A 489 -15.09 18.25 5.21
CA GLY A 489 -15.70 19.53 4.84
C GLY A 489 -14.93 20.74 5.39
N LYS A 490 -14.18 20.58 6.49
CA LYS A 490 -13.27 21.62 7.01
C LYS A 490 -12.09 21.86 6.06
N ASP A 491 -11.48 20.79 5.55
CA ASP A 491 -10.35 20.85 4.61
C ASP A 491 -10.79 21.51 3.30
N ALA A 492 -11.93 21.11 2.75
CA ALA A 492 -12.50 21.69 1.53
C ALA A 492 -12.77 23.19 1.67
N LYS A 493 -13.39 23.63 2.78
CA LYS A 493 -13.63 25.06 3.07
C LYS A 493 -12.33 25.83 3.27
N SER A 494 -11.33 25.22 3.92
CA SER A 494 -10.02 25.84 4.10
C SER A 494 -9.32 26.08 2.76
N LEU A 495 -9.34 25.07 1.87
CA LEU A 495 -8.81 25.16 0.51
C LEU A 495 -9.54 26.22 -0.30
N GLU A 496 -10.87 26.26 -0.24
CA GLU A 496 -11.68 27.27 -0.91
C GLU A 496 -11.31 28.69 -0.43
N SER A 497 -11.27 28.92 0.89
CA SER A 497 -10.94 30.23 1.46
C SER A 497 -9.54 30.70 1.07
N PHE A 498 -8.57 29.78 1.06
CA PHE A 498 -7.20 30.05 0.65
C PHE A 498 -7.12 30.40 -0.84
N LEU A 499 -7.76 29.59 -1.69
CA LEU A 499 -7.83 29.80 -3.13
C LEU A 499 -8.52 31.12 -3.49
N GLN A 500 -9.58 31.52 -2.77
CA GLN A 500 -10.22 32.82 -2.94
C GLN A 500 -9.26 33.97 -2.60
N GLY A 501 -8.50 33.87 -1.52
CA GLY A 501 -7.46 34.84 -1.15
C GLY A 501 -6.37 34.96 -2.21
N GLU A 502 -5.85 33.84 -2.68
CA GLU A 502 -4.85 33.80 -3.75
C GLU A 502 -5.39 34.37 -5.07
N LEU A 503 -6.62 34.06 -5.43
CA LEU A 503 -7.28 34.61 -6.60
C LEU A 503 -7.34 36.14 -6.56
N GLN A 504 -7.67 36.73 -5.40
CA GLN A 504 -7.66 38.20 -5.27
C GLN A 504 -6.24 38.77 -5.35
N ARG A 505 -5.25 38.08 -4.76
CA ARG A 505 -3.84 38.48 -4.86
C ARG A 505 -3.36 38.51 -6.30
N TYR A 506 -3.58 37.45 -7.08
CA TYR A 506 -3.14 37.41 -8.47
C TYR A 506 -3.93 38.35 -9.38
N ARG A 507 -5.22 38.61 -9.09
CA ARG A 507 -5.97 39.68 -9.77
C ARG A 507 -5.33 41.04 -9.54
N ALA A 508 -4.96 41.35 -8.30
CA ALA A 508 -4.27 42.60 -7.97
C ALA A 508 -2.90 42.69 -8.66
N LEU A 509 -2.12 41.61 -8.70
CA LEU A 509 -0.83 41.56 -9.38
C LEU A 509 -0.97 41.76 -10.89
N VAL A 510 -1.95 41.13 -11.54
CA VAL A 510 -2.21 41.34 -12.97
C VAL A 510 -2.65 42.78 -13.22
N HIS A 511 -3.55 43.32 -12.40
CA HIS A 511 -3.97 44.72 -12.51
C HIS A 511 -2.78 45.68 -12.36
N LEU A 512 -1.90 45.45 -11.38
CA LEU A 512 -0.68 46.22 -11.19
C LEU A 512 0.25 46.10 -12.40
N SER A 513 0.43 44.90 -12.95
CA SER A 513 1.25 44.70 -14.16
C SER A 513 0.68 45.42 -15.39
N ASN A 514 -0.65 45.49 -15.51
CA ASN A 514 -1.31 46.24 -16.58
C ASN A 514 -1.13 47.74 -16.39
N LEU A 515 -1.29 48.25 -15.17
CA LEU A 515 -1.04 49.66 -14.85
C LEU A 515 0.41 50.06 -15.13
N LEU A 516 1.38 49.21 -14.78
CA LEU A 516 2.80 49.46 -15.10
C LEU A 516 3.04 49.49 -16.62
N ARG A 517 2.38 48.59 -17.36
CA ARG A 517 2.49 48.58 -18.83
C ARG A 517 1.83 49.81 -19.46
N GLU A 518 0.70 50.27 -18.91
CA GLU A 518 0.04 51.50 -19.33
C GLU A 518 0.87 52.73 -18.99
N SER A 519 1.54 52.78 -17.82
CA SER A 519 2.46 53.87 -17.49
C SER A 519 3.65 53.91 -18.43
N ASP A 520 4.26 52.77 -18.76
CA ASP A 520 5.36 52.71 -19.74
C ASP A 520 4.93 53.24 -21.12
N SER A 521 3.67 53.03 -21.53
CA SER A 521 3.14 53.59 -22.79
C SER A 521 2.88 55.10 -22.71
N ASN A 522 2.47 55.63 -21.55
CA ASN A 522 2.27 57.05 -21.33
C ASN A 522 3.61 57.80 -21.09
N GLU A 523 4.70 57.09 -20.79
CA GLU A 523 6.02 57.69 -20.67
C GLU A 523 6.53 58.23 -22.01
N ASP A 524 6.16 57.64 -23.15
CA ASP A 524 6.61 58.11 -24.46
C ASP A 524 6.06 59.50 -24.84
N ASP A 525 4.79 59.79 -24.51
CA ASP A 525 4.21 61.13 -24.74
C ASP A 525 4.81 62.18 -23.81
N THR A 526 5.25 61.75 -22.62
CA THR A 526 5.61 62.66 -21.54
C THR A 526 7.13 62.85 -21.37
N LYS A 527 7.95 62.08 -22.08
CA LYS A 527 9.40 62.31 -22.30
C LYS A 527 9.71 63.65 -22.97
N SER A 528 8.73 64.28 -23.61
CA SER A 528 8.88 65.58 -24.26
C SER A 528 8.85 66.77 -23.28
N ILE A 529 8.26 66.60 -22.10
CA ILE A 529 8.12 67.64 -21.08
C ILE A 529 9.28 67.50 -20.09
N PRO A 530 10.05 68.57 -19.82
CA PRO A 530 11.19 68.48 -18.90
C PRO A 530 10.74 68.13 -17.48
N LEU A 531 11.57 67.38 -16.76
CA LEU A 531 11.24 66.88 -15.41
C LEU A 531 10.80 68.00 -14.44
N ILE A 532 11.38 69.20 -14.56
CA ILE A 532 11.04 70.36 -13.73
C ILE A 532 9.56 70.77 -13.80
N GLU A 533 8.88 70.52 -14.92
CA GLU A 533 7.45 70.84 -15.10
C GLU A 533 6.53 69.73 -14.55
N ARG A 534 7.08 68.55 -14.24
CA ARG A 534 6.35 67.33 -13.82
C ARG A 534 6.77 66.80 -12.45
N LEU A 535 7.24 67.66 -11.55
CA LEU A 535 7.65 67.28 -10.18
C LEU A 535 6.56 66.62 -9.32
N ARG A 536 5.30 66.66 -9.75
CA ARG A 536 4.15 66.02 -9.07
C ARG A 536 3.97 64.55 -9.46
N GLU A 537 4.64 64.10 -10.53
CA GLU A 537 4.50 62.77 -11.10
C GLU A 537 5.75 61.94 -10.79
N TYR A 538 5.58 60.70 -10.34
CA TYR A 538 6.69 59.79 -10.04
C TYR A 538 7.17 59.10 -11.32
N PRO A 539 8.44 59.22 -11.73
CA PRO A 539 8.94 58.60 -12.96
C PRO A 539 9.17 57.09 -12.74
N SER A 540 8.28 56.25 -13.26
CA SER A 540 8.36 54.78 -13.15
C SER A 540 9.54 54.17 -13.92
N GLY A 541 9.86 54.67 -15.11
CA GLY A 541 10.94 54.20 -16.00
C GLY A 541 12.33 54.78 -15.71
N GLY A 542 12.49 55.52 -14.60
CA GLY A 542 13.73 56.20 -14.25
C GLY A 542 13.80 57.65 -14.78
N ILE A 543 14.84 58.36 -14.39
CA ILE A 543 14.99 59.79 -14.69
C ILE A 543 15.80 59.97 -15.98
N ASP A 544 15.23 60.60 -17.00
CA ASP A 544 15.98 61.04 -18.18
C ASP A 544 16.87 62.24 -17.82
N LEU A 545 18.17 61.97 -17.67
CA LEU A 545 19.16 62.98 -17.32
C LEU A 545 19.40 64.00 -18.44
N ALA A 546 18.98 63.72 -19.68
CA ALA A 546 19.12 64.63 -20.81
C ALA A 546 18.00 65.68 -20.89
N ASN A 547 16.82 65.40 -20.32
CA ASN A 547 15.65 66.29 -20.37
C ASN A 547 15.17 66.75 -18.98
N LEU A 548 16.10 67.29 -18.18
CA LEU A 548 15.80 67.77 -16.83
C LEU A 548 15.15 69.17 -16.84
N VAL A 549 15.69 70.08 -17.66
CA VAL A 549 15.31 71.49 -17.75
C VAL A 549 15.44 71.97 -19.20
N ASN A 550 14.50 72.81 -19.66
CA ASN A 550 14.60 73.47 -20.96
C ASN A 550 15.70 74.55 -20.97
N ILE A 551 16.77 74.35 -21.76
CA ILE A 551 17.83 75.34 -21.99
C ILE A 551 17.88 75.68 -23.49
N PRO A 552 17.75 76.96 -23.90
CA PRO A 552 17.56 78.15 -23.07
C PRO A 552 16.15 78.24 -22.46
N PRO A 553 15.98 78.88 -21.28
CA PRO A 553 14.70 78.94 -20.59
C PRO A 553 13.64 79.67 -21.42
N LYS A 554 12.45 79.07 -21.55
CA LYS A 554 11.29 79.74 -22.16
C LYS A 554 10.77 80.80 -21.20
N LEU A 555 10.67 82.04 -21.65
CA LEU A 555 10.10 83.14 -20.86
C LEU A 555 8.61 82.85 -20.60
N SER A 556 8.24 82.71 -19.33
CA SER A 556 6.85 82.55 -18.89
C SER A 556 6.46 83.69 -17.94
N ALA A 557 5.21 84.12 -18.01
CA ALA A 557 4.69 85.13 -17.10
C ALA A 557 4.50 84.50 -15.71
N VAL A 558 5.33 84.90 -14.75
CA VAL A 558 5.20 84.47 -13.35
C VAL A 558 4.33 85.51 -12.62
N PRO A 559 3.19 85.14 -12.02
CA PRO A 559 2.41 86.07 -11.24
C PRO A 559 3.22 86.51 -10.01
N VAL A 560 3.50 87.81 -9.91
CA VAL A 560 4.41 88.40 -8.89
C VAL A 560 3.83 88.33 -7.45
N LYS A 561 2.59 87.87 -7.29
CA LYS A 561 2.00 87.51 -6.00
C LYS A 561 0.71 86.71 -6.25
N PRO A 562 0.60 85.43 -5.84
CA PRO A 562 -0.71 84.79 -5.77
C PRO A 562 -1.57 85.57 -4.76
N ILE A 563 -2.80 85.92 -5.15
CA ILE A 563 -3.76 86.56 -4.25
C ILE A 563 -4.15 85.49 -3.23
N PHE A 564 -3.55 85.54 -2.04
CA PHE A 564 -3.88 84.66 -0.93
C PHE A 564 -4.97 85.35 -0.11
N LEU A 565 -6.21 84.88 -0.24
CA LEU A 565 -7.32 85.30 0.61
C LEU A 565 -7.36 84.34 1.80
N ASP A 566 -7.31 84.88 3.01
CA ASP A 566 -7.52 84.09 4.21
C ASP A 566 -9.01 83.75 4.35
N VAL A 567 -9.44 82.69 3.66
CA VAL A 567 -10.83 82.23 3.67
C VAL A 567 -11.20 81.66 5.04
N ALA A 568 -10.23 81.27 5.87
CA ALA A 568 -10.49 80.72 7.20
C ALA A 568 -11.09 81.76 8.14
N TRP A 569 -10.78 83.05 7.95
CA TRP A 569 -11.40 84.15 8.70
C TRP A 569 -12.94 84.17 8.57
N ASN A 570 -13.48 83.79 7.40
CA ASN A 570 -14.93 83.73 7.18
C ASN A 570 -15.62 82.61 7.97
N TYR A 571 -14.86 81.67 8.54
CA TYR A 571 -15.37 80.53 9.30
C TYR A 571 -15.09 80.64 10.80
N ILE A 572 -14.54 81.77 11.27
CA ILE A 572 -14.36 82.04 12.71
C ILE A 572 -15.68 82.62 13.25
N ASP A 573 -16.54 81.73 13.73
CA ASP A 573 -17.74 82.09 14.47
C ASP A 573 -17.52 81.97 15.98
N TYR A 574 -18.05 82.93 16.75
CA TYR A 574 -18.04 82.84 18.20
C TYR A 574 -19.03 81.75 18.67
N PRO A 575 -18.63 80.80 19.53
CA PRO A 575 -19.53 79.76 20.01
C PRO A 575 -20.68 80.40 20.82
N GLY A 576 -21.91 80.31 20.29
CA GLY A 576 -23.13 80.82 20.93
C GLY A 576 -24.04 81.71 20.06
N LYS A 577 -23.64 82.07 18.84
CA LYS A 577 -24.56 82.67 17.85
C LYS A 577 -25.05 81.60 16.88
N GLY A 578 -26.36 81.37 16.84
CA GLY A 578 -26.99 80.49 15.84
C GLY A 578 -26.77 81.01 14.41
N PRO A 579 -26.93 80.14 13.39
CA PRO A 579 -26.62 80.49 12.00
C PRO A 579 -27.44 81.71 11.55
N GLN A 580 -26.77 82.80 11.18
CA GLN A 580 -27.40 83.89 10.43
C GLN A 580 -27.60 83.39 9.00
N GLU A 581 -28.85 83.36 8.54
CA GLU A 581 -29.20 83.14 7.14
C GLU A 581 -28.49 84.19 6.28
N ASN A 582 -27.62 83.74 5.39
CA ASN A 582 -27.11 84.58 4.31
C ASN A 582 -28.29 84.94 3.40
N GLU A 583 -28.65 86.23 3.36
CA GLU A 583 -29.55 86.77 2.34
C GLU A 583 -29.04 86.43 0.94
N PRO A 584 -29.90 86.00 0.00
CA PRO A 584 -29.49 85.69 -1.36
C PRO A 584 -29.06 86.97 -2.10
N PRO A 585 -28.05 86.91 -2.98
CA PRO A 585 -27.70 88.05 -3.82
C PRO A 585 -28.88 88.41 -4.73
N SER A 586 -29.29 89.66 -4.64
CA SER A 586 -30.26 90.32 -5.52
C SER A 586 -29.93 90.10 -7.00
N THR A 587 -30.92 89.59 -7.73
CA THR A 587 -30.95 89.37 -9.18
C THR A 587 -30.61 90.63 -9.98
N PRO A 588 -29.70 90.55 -10.98
CA PRO A 588 -29.75 91.42 -12.14
C PRO A 588 -30.62 90.80 -13.25
N GLN A 589 -31.36 91.68 -13.91
CA GLN A 589 -32.49 91.44 -14.80
C GLN A 589 -32.15 90.68 -16.10
N GLN A 590 -33.19 90.04 -16.65
CA GLN A 590 -33.27 89.50 -18.00
C GLN A 590 -32.90 90.54 -19.07
N ILE A 591 -31.99 90.17 -19.99
CA ILE A 591 -32.06 90.64 -21.38
C ILE A 591 -32.02 89.40 -22.27
N THR A 592 -33.07 89.31 -23.08
CA THR A 592 -33.45 88.29 -24.04
C THR A 592 -32.39 88.02 -25.11
N GLN A 593 -32.18 86.73 -25.42
CA GLN A 593 -31.56 86.28 -26.66
C GLN A 593 -32.49 86.56 -27.85
N GLY A 594 -31.93 87.19 -28.89
CA GLY A 594 -32.50 87.29 -30.22
C GLY A 594 -31.36 87.22 -31.25
N GLU A 595 -31.46 86.23 -32.13
CA GLU A 595 -30.52 85.74 -33.13
C GLU A 595 -29.67 86.78 -33.89
N SER A 596 -28.42 86.42 -34.22
CA SER A 596 -27.99 86.31 -35.64
C SER A 596 -26.58 85.73 -35.79
N LYS A 597 -26.45 84.98 -36.88
CA LYS A 597 -25.32 84.15 -37.31
C LYS A 597 -24.10 84.97 -37.78
N SER A 598 -22.95 84.31 -37.67
CA SER A 598 -21.80 84.32 -38.58
C SER A 598 -21.13 85.65 -38.95
N GLN A 599 -19.84 85.77 -38.63
CA GLN A 599 -18.84 86.12 -39.66
C GLN A 599 -17.41 85.71 -39.26
N PRO A 600 -16.56 85.29 -40.22
CA PRO A 600 -15.18 84.91 -40.01
C PRO A 600 -14.18 86.07 -40.24
N GLN A 601 -12.96 85.84 -39.74
CA GLN A 601 -11.64 86.44 -39.99
C GLN A 601 -11.47 87.69 -40.90
N LYS A 602 -10.75 88.66 -40.32
CA LYS A 602 -9.66 89.54 -40.83
C LYS A 602 -9.55 89.85 -42.35
N LYS A 603 -9.48 91.16 -42.65
CA LYS A 603 -8.57 91.89 -43.56
C LYS A 603 -8.82 93.40 -43.28
N GLY A 604 -7.91 94.18 -42.69
CA GLY A 604 -6.65 94.66 -43.25
C GLY A 604 -6.90 95.92 -44.09
N TRP A 605 -6.62 97.13 -43.57
CA TRP A 605 -6.15 98.30 -44.36
C TRP A 605 -5.71 99.46 -43.44
N PHE A 606 -4.44 99.84 -43.54
CA PHE A 606 -3.83 101.06 -42.98
C PHE A 606 -4.31 102.29 -43.77
N GLY A 607 -4.79 103.34 -43.09
CA GLY A 607 -5.17 104.61 -43.71
C GLY A 607 -4.74 105.80 -42.86
N PHE A 608 -3.83 106.60 -43.42
CA PHE A 608 -3.13 107.78 -42.89
C PHE A 608 -4.03 108.94 -42.40
N GLY A 609 -3.44 109.77 -41.52
CA GLY A 609 -3.74 111.21 -41.35
C GLY A 609 -4.35 111.55 -39.99
N ARG A 610 -3.85 112.49 -39.20
CA ARG A 610 -2.83 113.56 -39.32
C ARG A 610 -2.16 113.74 -37.97
#